data_AF-A0A8I0EXZ5-F1
#
_entry.id   AF-A0A8I0EXZ5-F1
#
_cell.length_a   1.000
_cell.length_b   1.000
_cell.length_c   1.000
_cell.angle_alpha   90.00
_cell.angle_beta   90.00
_cell.angle_gamma   90.00
#
_symmetry.space_group_name_H-M   'P 1'
#
loop_
_entity.id
_entity.type
_entity.pdbx_description
1 polymer ?
#
loop_
_entity_poly.entity_id
_entity_poly.type
_entity_poly.pdbx_seq_one_letter_code
_entity_poly.pdbx_strand_id
1 'polypeptide(L)'
;MRGYSSDEPAGPSTPNALSRGFGVLGDEWTLFLLRFALLGCRRYTEFSTRMPISHAVLSGRLDTLVRSGLMARHEYQQRPPRAEYVLTDSGRATWPILTAIWGWERTWVHEHSYETPPMRHITCGQETTPVLTCRECHRPVAVQDLDTAWGPTGGWRSSVPEVATRRRSSTRGAAVGHTFYPDTMAIFGNRWSWALMGAALLGVRRFSEFEAALGLPPSLLSGRLSTLREHGIIEQVTGESAAERSEYRLTAKGLAFFPVIAMTIGWSERWFGSDEGPALIQTHRACGARFAGELTCDQCGEPLRGTSIDLSALDSTS
;
A
#
# COMPACT_ATOMS: atom_id res chain seq x y z
N MET A 1 14.20 18.10 8.87
CA MET A 1 14.29 16.63 8.70
C MET A 1 15.76 16.28 8.84
N ARG A 2 16.22 15.67 9.95
CA ARG A 2 17.57 15.06 9.94
C ARG A 2 17.49 13.92 8.92
N GLY A 3 18.25 14.05 7.84
CA GLY A 3 18.20 13.17 6.68
C GLY A 3 18.53 11.74 7.08
N TYR A 4 17.91 10.81 6.34
CA TYR A 4 18.34 9.43 6.16
C TYR A 4 19.84 9.24 6.42
N SER A 5 20.21 8.36 7.35
CA SER A 5 21.60 7.90 7.47
C SER A 5 21.93 7.07 6.23
N SER A 6 22.96 7.48 5.50
CA SER A 6 23.42 6.86 4.26
C SER A 6 24.07 5.49 4.44
N ASP A 7 24.22 5.02 5.68
CA ASP A 7 24.83 3.74 5.99
C ASP A 7 23.83 2.61 5.68
N GLU A 8 23.68 2.34 4.38
CA GLU A 8 23.10 1.12 3.87
C GLU A 8 23.97 -0.05 4.32
N PRO A 9 23.43 -1.04 5.03
CA PRO A 9 24.19 -2.24 5.34
C PRO A 9 24.66 -2.88 4.03
N ALA A 10 25.85 -3.48 4.04
CA ALA A 10 26.31 -4.36 2.97
C ALA A 10 25.49 -5.67 3.00
N GLY A 11 24.18 -5.55 2.78
CA GLY A 11 23.22 -6.64 2.81
C GLY A 11 23.23 -7.42 1.50
N PRO A 12 22.82 -8.70 1.53
CA PRO A 12 22.74 -9.51 0.32
C PRO A 12 21.79 -8.88 -0.70
N SER A 13 22.06 -9.07 -1.99
CA SER A 13 21.22 -8.61 -3.11
C SER A 13 19.91 -9.39 -3.25
N THR A 14 19.45 -10.04 -2.18
CA THR A 14 18.22 -10.84 -2.15
C THR A 14 17.04 -9.98 -1.72
N PRO A 15 15.83 -10.28 -2.22
CA PRO A 15 14.63 -9.53 -1.85
C PRO A 15 14.28 -9.75 -0.38
N ASN A 16 14.11 -8.65 0.35
CA ASN A 16 13.73 -8.65 1.76
C ASN A 16 12.20 -8.63 1.94
N ALA A 17 11.76 -8.51 3.21
CA ALA A 17 10.35 -8.46 3.57
C ALA A 17 9.58 -7.37 2.80
N LEU A 18 10.16 -6.17 2.66
CA LEU A 18 9.54 -5.04 1.98
C LEU A 18 9.36 -5.32 0.49
N SER A 19 10.37 -5.88 -0.17
CA SER A 19 10.27 -6.27 -1.59
C SER A 19 9.11 -7.23 -1.82
N ARG A 20 8.96 -8.25 -0.96
CA ARG A 20 7.86 -9.22 -1.05
C ARG A 20 6.50 -8.56 -0.81
N GLY A 21 6.38 -7.75 0.23
CA GLY A 21 5.11 -7.12 0.56
C GLY A 21 4.66 -6.07 -0.46
N PHE A 22 5.57 -5.19 -0.88
CA PHE A 22 5.31 -4.24 -1.98
C PHE A 22 5.07 -4.94 -3.32
N GLY A 23 5.69 -6.10 -3.57
CA GLY A 23 5.44 -6.89 -4.76
C GLY A 23 4.03 -7.45 -4.82
N VAL A 24 3.52 -7.97 -3.70
CA VAL A 24 2.15 -8.51 -3.61
C VAL A 24 1.10 -7.40 -3.64
N LEU A 25 1.31 -6.32 -2.89
CA LEU A 25 0.33 -5.22 -2.76
C LEU A 25 0.48 -4.12 -3.83
N GLY A 26 1.52 -4.21 -4.67
CA GLY A 26 1.79 -3.33 -5.81
C GLY A 26 1.03 -3.67 -7.08
N ASP A 27 -0.01 -4.49 -6.96
CA ASP A 27 -0.94 -4.82 -8.02
C ASP A 27 -2.37 -4.46 -7.58
N GLU A 28 -2.99 -3.57 -8.33
CA GLU A 28 -4.34 -3.05 -8.06
C GLU A 28 -5.40 -4.16 -7.94
N TRP A 29 -5.34 -5.15 -8.82
CA TRP A 29 -6.29 -6.28 -8.82
C TRP A 29 -6.15 -7.13 -7.57
N THR A 30 -4.93 -7.27 -7.06
CA THR A 30 -4.67 -7.96 -5.80
C THR A 30 -5.32 -7.25 -4.63
N LEU A 31 -5.27 -5.91 -4.56
CA LEU A 31 -5.97 -5.14 -3.53
C LEU A 31 -7.50 -5.32 -3.62
N PHE A 32 -8.06 -5.36 -4.82
CA PHE A 32 -9.49 -5.64 -5.01
C PHE A 32 -9.89 -7.04 -4.58
N LEU A 33 -9.10 -8.05 -4.95
CA LEU A 33 -9.33 -9.43 -4.52
C LEU A 33 -9.31 -9.55 -3.00
N LEU A 34 -8.32 -8.94 -2.34
CA LEU A 34 -8.22 -8.93 -0.88
C LEU A 34 -9.42 -8.21 -0.25
N ARG A 35 -9.81 -7.05 -0.78
CA ARG A 35 -10.99 -6.31 -0.32
C ARG A 35 -12.26 -7.15 -0.42
N PHE A 36 -12.55 -7.72 -1.58
CA PHE A 36 -13.75 -8.55 -1.75
C PHE A 36 -13.71 -9.78 -0.84
N ALA A 37 -12.55 -10.40 -0.68
CA ALA A 37 -12.40 -11.56 0.20
C ALA A 37 -12.59 -11.22 1.68
N LEU A 38 -12.16 -10.04 2.12
CA LEU A 38 -12.43 -9.52 3.47
C LEU A 38 -13.91 -9.28 3.71
N LEU A 39 -14.65 -8.90 2.66
CA LEU A 39 -16.11 -8.78 2.66
C LEU A 39 -16.84 -10.13 2.51
N GLY A 40 -16.11 -11.25 2.50
CA GLY A 40 -16.69 -12.59 2.47
C GLY A 40 -16.82 -13.24 1.08
N CYS A 41 -16.34 -12.60 0.02
CA CYS A 41 -16.24 -13.21 -1.31
C CYS A 41 -15.25 -14.39 -1.28
N ARG A 42 -15.70 -15.58 -1.67
CA ARG A 42 -14.90 -16.81 -1.57
C ARG A 42 -14.86 -17.60 -2.87
N ARG A 43 -15.83 -17.43 -3.76
CA ARG A 43 -15.96 -18.24 -4.98
C ARG A 43 -15.44 -17.48 -6.20
N TYR A 44 -14.89 -18.23 -7.16
CA TYR A 44 -14.40 -17.65 -8.42
C TYR A 44 -15.44 -16.78 -9.13
N THR A 45 -16.68 -17.27 -9.22
CA THR A 45 -17.79 -16.57 -9.88
C THR A 45 -18.14 -15.25 -9.19
N GLU A 46 -18.02 -15.20 -7.86
CA GLU A 46 -18.27 -13.99 -7.08
C GLU A 46 -17.22 -12.91 -7.35
N PHE A 47 -15.96 -13.30 -7.57
CA PHE A 47 -14.89 -12.39 -7.97
C PHE A 47 -15.05 -11.93 -9.42
N SER A 48 -15.32 -12.86 -10.35
CA SER A 48 -15.44 -12.54 -11.78
C SER A 48 -16.61 -11.61 -12.09
N THR A 49 -17.72 -11.72 -11.34
CA THR A 49 -18.88 -10.85 -11.54
C THR A 49 -18.66 -9.43 -11.01
N ARG A 50 -17.75 -9.24 -10.04
CA ARG A 50 -17.49 -7.94 -9.40
C ARG A 50 -16.30 -7.18 -9.96
N MET A 51 -15.48 -7.79 -10.82
CA MET A 51 -14.25 -7.18 -11.30
C MET A 51 -14.20 -7.06 -12.83
N PRO A 52 -13.77 -5.91 -13.37
CA PRO A 52 -13.66 -5.66 -14.80
C PRO A 52 -12.37 -6.26 -15.41
N ILE A 53 -12.05 -7.52 -15.12
CA ILE A 53 -10.83 -8.18 -15.60
C ILE A 53 -11.13 -9.49 -16.32
N SER A 54 -10.23 -9.89 -17.22
CA SER A 54 -10.37 -11.16 -17.93
C SER A 54 -10.19 -12.36 -16.98
N HIS A 55 -10.82 -13.49 -17.34
CA HIS A 55 -10.67 -14.75 -16.61
C HIS A 55 -9.21 -15.17 -16.43
N ALA A 56 -8.36 -14.96 -17.45
CA ALA A 56 -6.94 -15.27 -17.39
C ALA A 56 -6.19 -14.42 -16.35
N VAL A 57 -6.50 -13.11 -16.29
CA VAL A 57 -5.92 -12.20 -15.28
C VAL A 57 -6.40 -12.62 -13.89
N LEU A 58 -7.71 -12.82 -13.71
CA LEU A 58 -8.29 -13.25 -12.44
C LEU A 58 -7.65 -14.53 -11.90
N SER A 59 -7.57 -15.59 -12.73
CA SER A 59 -6.97 -16.87 -12.31
C SER A 59 -5.51 -16.70 -11.91
N GLY A 60 -4.71 -15.98 -12.72
CA GLY A 60 -3.30 -15.74 -12.40
C GLY A 60 -3.09 -14.93 -11.11
N ARG A 61 -4.02 -14.03 -10.76
CA ARG A 61 -3.99 -13.28 -9.51
C ARG A 61 -4.37 -14.12 -8.30
N LEU A 62 -5.43 -14.92 -8.40
CA LEU A 62 -5.81 -15.86 -7.36
C LEU A 62 -4.67 -16.87 -7.09
N ASP A 63 -4.02 -17.38 -8.14
CA ASP A 63 -2.86 -18.27 -8.00
C ASP A 63 -1.66 -17.57 -7.33
N THR A 64 -1.49 -16.27 -7.59
CA THR A 64 -0.44 -15.48 -6.92
C THR A 64 -0.77 -15.29 -5.45
N LEU A 65 -2.00 -14.93 -5.10
CA LEU A 65 -2.45 -14.81 -3.71
C LEU A 65 -2.32 -16.13 -2.93
N VAL A 66 -2.57 -17.27 -3.59
CA VAL A 66 -2.37 -18.60 -2.99
C VAL A 66 -0.89 -18.91 -2.80
N ARG A 67 -0.05 -18.71 -3.82
CA ARG A 67 1.41 -18.96 -3.71
C ARG A 67 2.09 -18.06 -2.69
N SER A 68 1.65 -16.81 -2.56
CA SER A 68 2.15 -15.86 -1.57
C SER A 68 1.59 -16.11 -0.15
N GLY A 69 0.68 -17.09 0.01
CA GLY A 69 0.13 -17.47 1.31
C GLY A 69 -0.90 -16.49 1.87
N LEU A 70 -1.46 -15.58 1.06
CA LEU A 70 -2.55 -14.68 1.47
C LEU A 70 -3.92 -15.36 1.39
N MET A 71 -4.05 -16.38 0.52
CA MET A 71 -5.26 -17.18 0.38
C MET A 71 -4.92 -18.67 0.40
N ALA A 72 -5.86 -19.49 0.86
CA ALA A 72 -5.85 -20.93 0.71
C ALA A 72 -6.94 -21.34 -0.29
N ARG A 73 -6.60 -22.22 -1.23
CA ARG A 73 -7.55 -22.78 -2.19
C ARG A 73 -8.11 -24.10 -1.64
N HIS A 74 -9.40 -24.14 -1.34
CA HIS A 74 -10.08 -25.31 -0.80
C HIS A 74 -11.03 -25.89 -1.85
N GLU A 75 -10.75 -27.10 -2.32
CA GLU A 75 -11.68 -27.83 -3.20
C GLU A 75 -12.76 -28.51 -2.38
N TYR A 76 -14.03 -28.21 -2.69
CA TYR A 76 -15.17 -28.83 -2.02
C TYR A 76 -15.96 -29.77 -2.93
N GLN A 77 -15.67 -29.77 -4.23
CA GLN A 77 -16.31 -30.64 -5.21
C GLN A 77 -15.27 -31.01 -6.28
N GLN A 78 -15.18 -32.30 -6.62
CA GLN A 78 -14.23 -32.78 -7.64
C GLN A 78 -14.86 -32.91 -9.04
N ARG A 79 -16.19 -33.04 -9.14
CA ARG A 79 -16.89 -33.26 -10.42
C ARG A 79 -18.22 -32.49 -10.49
N PRO A 80 -18.28 -31.36 -11.22
CA PRO A 80 -17.14 -30.59 -11.75
C PRO A 80 -16.27 -30.01 -10.61
N PRO A 81 -14.97 -29.73 -10.84
CA PRO A 81 -14.13 -29.07 -9.84
C PRO A 81 -14.73 -27.74 -9.38
N ARG A 82 -14.86 -27.58 -8.07
CA ARG A 82 -15.24 -26.32 -7.43
C ARG A 82 -14.32 -26.05 -6.25
N ALA A 83 -13.80 -24.83 -6.22
CA ALA A 83 -12.92 -24.36 -5.17
C ALA A 83 -13.41 -23.04 -4.59
N GLU A 84 -13.09 -22.85 -3.32
CA GLU A 84 -13.15 -21.56 -2.66
C GLU A 84 -11.74 -21.05 -2.38
N TYR A 85 -11.61 -19.72 -2.33
CA TYR A 85 -10.40 -19.01 -1.97
C TYR A 85 -10.66 -18.31 -0.64
N VAL A 86 -9.99 -18.79 0.41
CA VAL A 86 -10.22 -18.33 1.79
C VAL A 86 -8.99 -17.57 2.26
N LEU A 87 -9.18 -16.38 2.84
CA LEU A 87 -8.06 -15.63 3.41
C LEU A 87 -7.40 -16.40 4.55
N THR A 88 -6.07 -16.48 4.49
CA THR A 88 -5.21 -16.88 5.61
C THR A 88 -5.12 -15.73 6.63
N ASP A 89 -4.43 -15.96 7.74
CA ASP A 89 -4.15 -14.91 8.72
C ASP A 89 -3.35 -13.74 8.12
N SER A 90 -2.42 -14.03 7.21
CA SER A 90 -1.66 -13.01 6.47
C SER A 90 -2.56 -12.18 5.56
N GLY A 91 -3.47 -12.85 4.83
CA GLY A 91 -4.46 -12.18 4.00
C GLY A 91 -5.40 -11.30 4.81
N ARG A 92 -5.91 -11.80 5.95
CA ARG A 92 -6.76 -11.03 6.88
C ARG A 92 -6.03 -9.81 7.47
N ALA A 93 -4.74 -9.94 7.73
CA ALA A 93 -3.91 -8.87 8.27
C ALA A 93 -3.63 -7.72 7.28
N THR A 94 -4.09 -7.81 6.03
CA THR A 94 -4.04 -6.69 5.06
C THR A 94 -5.14 -5.64 5.27
N TRP A 95 -6.13 -5.94 6.11
CA TRP A 95 -7.26 -5.05 6.36
C TRP A 95 -6.87 -3.61 6.77
N PRO A 96 -5.91 -3.37 7.70
CA PRO A 96 -5.52 -2.00 8.05
C PRO A 96 -4.96 -1.22 6.84
N ILE A 97 -4.30 -1.89 5.90
CA ILE A 97 -3.76 -1.26 4.70
C ILE A 97 -4.92 -0.76 3.83
N LEU A 98 -5.94 -1.59 3.61
CA LEU A 98 -7.13 -1.23 2.83
C LEU A 98 -7.95 -0.13 3.51
N THR A 99 -8.06 -0.15 4.83
CA THR A 99 -8.72 0.91 5.61
C THR A 99 -7.97 2.24 5.49
N ALA A 100 -6.64 2.23 5.57
CA ALA A 100 -5.82 3.42 5.36
C ALA A 100 -5.97 3.99 3.94
N ILE A 101 -6.01 3.11 2.92
CA ILE A 101 -6.26 3.51 1.52
C ILE A 101 -7.60 4.23 1.39
N TRP A 102 -8.65 3.64 1.97
CA TRP A 102 -9.98 4.23 1.93
C TRP A 102 -9.99 5.60 2.60
N GLY A 103 -9.45 5.71 3.82
CA GLY A 103 -9.37 6.99 4.53
C GLY A 103 -8.67 8.06 3.69
N TRP A 104 -7.53 7.70 3.08
CA TRP A 104 -6.79 8.62 2.22
C TRP A 104 -7.56 9.04 0.97
N GLU A 105 -8.13 8.09 0.21
CA GLU A 105 -8.94 8.36 -0.99
C GLU A 105 -10.09 9.30 -0.69
N ARG A 106 -10.82 9.01 0.38
CA ARG A 106 -11.98 9.79 0.80
C ARG A 106 -11.62 11.24 1.12
N THR A 107 -10.47 11.45 1.74
CA THR A 107 -10.03 12.79 2.15
C THR A 107 -9.38 13.58 1.01
N TRP A 108 -8.65 12.94 0.09
CA TRP A 108 -7.74 13.63 -0.83
C TRP A 108 -8.08 13.51 -2.32
N VAL A 109 -9.03 12.66 -2.67
CA VAL A 109 -9.37 12.38 -4.07
C VAL A 109 -10.82 12.83 -4.29
N HIS A 110 -10.96 13.92 -5.03
CA HIS A 110 -12.24 14.60 -5.25
C HIS A 110 -12.75 14.47 -6.70
N GLU A 111 -11.89 14.01 -7.62
CA GLU A 111 -12.22 13.81 -9.04
C GLU A 111 -12.81 12.42 -9.29
N HIS A 112 -13.95 12.14 -8.65
CA HIS A 112 -14.64 10.86 -8.80
C HIS A 112 -15.97 10.98 -9.55
N SER A 113 -16.34 9.93 -10.29
CA SER A 113 -17.69 9.74 -10.81
C SER A 113 -18.68 9.20 -9.76
N TYR A 114 -18.21 8.94 -8.53
CA TYR A 114 -19.02 8.46 -7.39
C TYR A 114 -18.38 8.91 -6.06
N GLU A 115 -19.18 9.15 -5.02
CA GLU A 115 -18.66 9.49 -3.70
C GLU A 115 -18.12 8.25 -2.98
N THR A 116 -16.92 8.36 -2.41
CA THR A 116 -16.36 7.31 -1.55
C THR A 116 -17.23 7.18 -0.29
N PRO A 117 -17.89 6.03 -0.04
CA PRO A 117 -18.81 5.94 1.09
C PRO A 117 -18.13 6.23 2.43
N PRO A 118 -18.86 6.80 3.40
CA PRO A 118 -18.33 7.01 4.74
C PRO A 118 -17.97 5.69 5.42
N MET A 119 -16.87 5.69 6.17
CA MET A 119 -16.59 4.63 7.13
C MET A 119 -17.28 5.00 8.44
N ARG A 120 -18.09 4.09 8.99
CA ARG A 120 -18.69 4.27 10.31
C ARG A 120 -18.04 3.31 11.30
N HIS A 121 -17.55 3.83 12.42
CA HIS A 121 -17.07 2.98 13.51
C HIS A 121 -18.26 2.41 14.25
N ILE A 122 -18.41 1.09 14.25
CA ILE A 122 -19.56 0.38 14.84
C ILE A 122 -19.66 0.66 16.34
N THR A 123 -18.54 0.73 17.05
CA THR A 123 -18.55 0.90 18.51
C THR A 123 -19.06 2.29 18.93
N CYS A 124 -18.62 3.37 18.27
CA CYS A 124 -19.05 4.73 18.63
C CYS A 124 -20.19 5.28 17.76
N GLY A 125 -20.56 4.59 16.68
CA GLY A 125 -21.61 4.98 15.73
C GLY A 125 -21.26 6.17 14.82
N GLN A 126 -20.10 6.81 15.04
CA GLN A 126 -19.70 7.98 14.28
C GLN A 126 -19.04 7.61 12.96
N GLU A 127 -19.21 8.51 12.00
CA GLU A 127 -18.36 8.51 10.81
C GLU A 127 -16.91 8.78 11.22
N THR A 128 -15.97 8.01 10.68
CA THR A 128 -14.58 8.02 11.11
C THR A 128 -13.61 8.09 9.94
N THR A 129 -12.47 8.73 10.18
CA THR A 129 -11.27 8.62 9.36
C THR A 129 -10.17 7.94 10.18
N PRO A 130 -9.50 6.91 9.65
CA PRO A 130 -8.46 6.19 10.39
C PRO A 130 -7.25 7.08 10.67
N VAL A 131 -6.83 7.11 11.94
CA VAL A 131 -5.63 7.80 12.38
C VAL A 131 -4.55 6.78 12.73
N LEU A 132 -3.38 6.91 12.12
CA LEU A 132 -2.21 6.11 12.49
C LEU A 132 -1.68 6.57 13.84
N THR A 133 -1.62 5.65 14.79
CA THR A 133 -1.08 5.87 16.13
C THR A 133 0.04 4.88 16.45
N CYS A 134 0.90 5.26 17.40
CA CYS A 134 1.88 4.36 17.97
C CYS A 134 1.19 3.41 18.97
N ARG A 135 1.36 2.10 18.81
CA ARG A 135 0.78 1.11 19.73
C ARG A 135 1.27 1.25 21.17
N GLU A 136 2.48 1.77 21.38
CA GLU A 136 3.08 1.90 22.71
C GLU A 136 2.52 3.08 23.50
N CYS A 137 2.40 4.25 22.88
CA CYS A 137 2.01 5.48 23.57
C CYS A 137 0.68 6.07 23.12
N HIS A 138 0.01 5.43 22.15
CA HIS A 138 -1.28 5.80 21.57
C HIS A 138 -1.36 7.19 20.94
N ARG A 139 -0.23 7.87 20.76
CA ARG A 139 -0.19 9.18 20.09
C ARG A 139 -0.27 9.02 18.57
N PRO A 140 -0.94 9.94 17.85
CA PRO A 140 -0.85 10.02 16.39
C PRO A 140 0.59 10.13 15.91
N VAL A 141 0.89 9.51 14.77
CA VAL A 141 2.24 9.47 14.20
C VAL A 141 2.20 9.88 12.73
N ALA A 142 3.03 10.85 12.38
CA ALA A 142 3.38 11.20 11.01
C ALA A 142 4.82 10.77 10.68
N VAL A 143 5.20 10.83 9.41
CA VAL A 143 6.53 10.39 8.94
C VAL A 143 7.68 11.11 9.65
N GLN A 144 7.51 12.40 9.99
CA GLN A 144 8.52 13.19 10.70
C GLN A 144 8.69 12.81 12.18
N ASP A 145 7.77 12.03 12.74
CA ASP A 145 7.82 11.59 14.15
C ASP A 145 8.61 10.29 14.31
N LEU A 146 9.09 9.71 13.21
CA LEU A 146 9.89 8.49 13.20
C LEU A 146 11.35 8.78 12.92
N ASP A 147 12.23 8.21 13.74
CA ASP A 147 13.61 7.96 13.38
C ASP A 147 13.68 6.60 12.68
N THR A 148 14.05 6.61 11.40
CA THR A 148 14.13 5.40 10.58
C THR A 148 15.56 5.11 10.19
N ALA A 149 16.01 3.88 10.44
CA ALA A 149 17.29 3.35 10.01
C ALA A 149 17.07 2.00 9.32
N TRP A 150 18.04 1.59 8.50
CA TRP A 150 18.08 0.23 8.00
C TRP A 150 18.32 -0.75 9.14
N GLY A 151 17.59 -1.87 9.11
CA GLY A 151 17.91 -3.04 9.91
C GLY A 151 18.88 -3.96 9.16
N PRO A 152 19.20 -5.14 9.73
CA PRO A 152 20.22 -6.05 9.18
C PRO A 152 19.94 -6.53 7.75
N THR A 153 18.66 -6.66 7.37
CA THR A 153 18.23 -7.06 6.01
C THR A 153 17.78 -5.87 5.16
N GLY A 154 18.04 -4.66 5.64
CA GLY A 154 17.72 -3.41 4.99
C GLY A 154 18.56 -3.14 3.75
N GLY A 155 18.13 -2.17 2.96
CA GLY A 155 18.80 -1.75 1.74
C GLY A 155 17.80 -1.43 0.65
N TRP A 156 18.14 -0.46 -0.18
CA TRP A 156 17.23 0.00 -1.23
C TRP A 156 16.96 -1.09 -2.24
N ARG A 157 18.04 -1.70 -2.75
CA ARG A 157 17.96 -2.75 -3.79
C ARG A 157 17.20 -3.98 -3.29
N SER A 158 17.45 -4.39 -2.05
CA SER A 158 16.75 -5.52 -1.42
C SER A 158 15.28 -5.25 -1.14
N SER A 159 14.88 -3.97 -1.04
CA SER A 159 13.50 -3.53 -0.82
C SER A 159 12.72 -3.27 -2.12
N VAL A 160 13.39 -3.29 -3.27
CA VAL A 160 12.76 -3.12 -4.58
C VAL A 160 11.94 -4.38 -4.93
N PRO A 161 10.67 -4.26 -5.34
CA PRO A 161 9.85 -5.41 -5.70
C PRO A 161 10.37 -6.17 -6.93
N GLU A 162 10.71 -7.46 -6.78
CA GLU A 162 11.30 -8.25 -7.86
C GLU A 162 10.32 -8.61 -9.00
N VAL A 163 9.13 -9.17 -8.72
CA VAL A 163 8.20 -9.65 -9.78
C VAL A 163 6.72 -9.66 -9.35
N ALA A 164 5.83 -9.03 -10.14
CA ALA A 164 4.63 -9.65 -10.76
C ALA A 164 3.88 -8.71 -11.72
N THR A 165 3.73 -9.20 -12.96
CA THR A 165 2.98 -8.67 -14.13
C THR A 165 3.30 -7.31 -14.72
N ARG A 166 3.85 -7.37 -15.94
CA ARG A 166 3.82 -6.27 -16.92
C ARG A 166 2.37 -5.98 -17.31
N ARG A 167 1.82 -4.84 -16.90
CA ARG A 167 0.64 -4.28 -17.58
C ARG A 167 1.06 -3.98 -19.01
N ARG A 168 0.58 -4.76 -20.00
CA ARG A 168 0.38 -4.18 -21.34
C ARG A 168 -0.78 -3.21 -21.16
N SER A 169 -0.60 -1.97 -21.57
CA SER A 169 -1.66 -0.97 -21.59
C SER A 169 -2.87 -1.52 -22.33
N SER A 170 -3.84 -2.06 -21.60
CA SER A 170 -5.17 -2.26 -22.14
C SER A 170 -5.81 -0.87 -22.19
N THR A 171 -6.16 -0.47 -23.40
CA THR A 171 -6.90 0.71 -23.79
C THR A 171 -7.89 1.17 -22.70
N ARG A 172 -7.92 2.48 -22.40
CA ARG A 172 -9.03 3.14 -21.70
C ARG A 172 -10.34 2.64 -22.32
N GLY A 173 -11.07 1.77 -21.64
CA GLY A 173 -12.22 1.13 -22.27
C GLY A 173 -12.81 -0.03 -21.49
N ALA A 174 -13.40 0.27 -20.33
CA ALA A 174 -14.62 -0.34 -19.81
C ALA A 174 -14.91 0.32 -18.46
N ALA A 175 -15.64 1.44 -18.51
CA ALA A 175 -16.26 1.99 -17.32
C ALA A 175 -17.32 0.99 -16.85
N VAL A 176 -16.94 0.10 -15.94
CA VAL A 176 -17.91 -0.58 -15.08
C VAL A 176 -18.23 0.43 -13.99
N GLY A 177 -19.44 0.99 -14.05
CA GLY A 177 -19.95 1.82 -12.96
C GLY A 177 -19.74 1.07 -11.65
N HIS A 178 -19.19 1.76 -10.65
CA HIS A 178 -18.94 1.29 -9.28
C HIS A 178 -17.57 0.64 -8.95
N THR A 179 -16.50 0.80 -9.74
CA THR A 179 -15.18 0.21 -9.39
C THR A 179 -13.96 1.17 -9.44
N PHE A 180 -13.80 1.93 -8.35
CA PHE A 180 -12.57 2.30 -7.60
C PHE A 180 -11.43 3.22 -8.14
N TYR A 181 -11.31 4.37 -7.46
CA TYR A 181 -10.12 5.14 -7.01
C TYR A 181 -8.98 5.38 -8.04
N PRO A 182 -9.11 6.35 -8.96
CA PRO A 182 -8.12 6.59 -10.01
C PRO A 182 -6.72 6.91 -9.47
N ASP A 183 -6.61 7.53 -8.29
CA ASP A 183 -5.33 7.92 -7.70
C ASP A 183 -4.66 6.77 -6.94
N THR A 184 -5.45 5.91 -6.28
CA THR A 184 -4.98 4.59 -5.85
C THR A 184 -4.46 3.83 -7.08
N MET A 185 -5.15 3.82 -8.22
CA MET A 185 -4.60 3.16 -9.41
C MET A 185 -3.29 3.83 -9.88
N ALA A 186 -3.15 5.14 -9.73
CA ALA A 186 -1.91 5.85 -10.06
C ALA A 186 -0.75 5.47 -9.13
N ILE A 187 -0.98 5.28 -7.82
CA ILE A 187 0.06 4.92 -6.84
C ILE A 187 0.30 3.40 -6.82
N PHE A 188 -0.76 2.58 -6.82
CA PHE A 188 -0.71 1.13 -6.64
C PHE A 188 -0.76 0.33 -7.95
N GLY A 189 -1.17 0.93 -9.08
CA GLY A 189 -1.20 0.24 -10.38
C GLY A 189 0.19 -0.03 -10.98
N ASN A 190 1.25 0.30 -10.25
CA ASN A 190 2.62 -0.01 -10.61
C ASN A 190 3.49 -0.21 -9.36
N ARG A 191 4.12 -1.38 -9.25
CA ARG A 191 5.04 -1.75 -8.17
C ARG A 191 6.12 -0.70 -7.84
N TRP A 192 6.61 0.01 -8.85
CA TRP A 192 7.69 0.98 -8.66
C TRP A 192 7.23 2.21 -7.89
N SER A 193 5.93 2.51 -7.87
CA SER A 193 5.42 3.62 -7.08
C SER A 193 5.42 3.36 -5.58
N TRP A 194 5.36 2.11 -5.13
CA TRP A 194 5.60 1.79 -3.72
C TRP A 194 7.04 2.09 -3.31
N ALA A 195 8.00 1.62 -4.10
CA ALA A 195 9.42 1.85 -3.84
C ALA A 195 9.77 3.34 -3.92
N LEU A 196 9.22 4.05 -4.91
CA LEU A 196 9.38 5.50 -5.06
C LEU A 196 8.74 6.26 -3.90
N MET A 197 7.52 5.90 -3.48
CA MET A 197 6.85 6.51 -2.34
C MET A 197 7.64 6.29 -1.04
N GLY A 198 8.09 5.06 -0.79
CA GLY A 198 8.96 4.74 0.35
C GLY A 198 10.24 5.56 0.33
N ALA A 199 10.90 5.66 -0.83
CA ALA A 199 12.08 6.49 -1.00
C ALA A 199 11.82 7.99 -0.72
N ALA A 200 10.73 8.53 -1.27
CA ALA A 200 10.35 9.92 -1.06
C ALA A 200 10.00 10.24 0.41
N LEU A 201 9.36 9.31 1.11
CA LEU A 201 9.02 9.41 2.54
C LEU A 201 10.28 9.36 3.42
N LEU A 202 11.27 8.55 3.03
CA LEU A 202 12.58 8.50 3.69
C LEU A 202 13.50 9.66 3.31
N GLY A 203 13.05 10.57 2.44
CA GLY A 203 13.74 11.82 2.14
C GLY A 203 14.61 11.79 0.90
N VAL A 204 14.49 10.79 0.03
CA VAL A 204 15.06 10.84 -1.33
C VAL A 204 14.32 11.92 -2.12
N ARG A 205 15.04 12.89 -2.67
CA ARG A 205 14.43 14.06 -3.36
C ARG A 205 14.92 14.25 -4.78
N ARG A 206 16.10 13.76 -5.15
CA ARG A 206 16.69 14.04 -6.47
C ARG A 206 16.54 12.86 -7.42
N PHE A 207 16.40 13.15 -8.72
CA PHE A 207 16.27 12.11 -9.75
C PHE A 207 17.39 11.07 -9.68
N SER A 208 18.65 11.53 -9.61
CA SER A 208 19.83 10.66 -9.54
C SER A 208 19.87 9.82 -8.26
N GLU A 209 19.29 10.31 -7.16
CA GLU A 209 19.20 9.52 -5.92
C GLU A 209 18.15 8.43 -6.03
N PHE A 210 16.97 8.73 -6.60
CA PHE A 210 15.96 7.72 -6.88
C PHE A 210 16.49 6.65 -7.83
N GLU A 211 17.21 7.04 -8.88
CA GLU A 211 17.85 6.12 -9.82
C GLU A 211 18.86 5.22 -9.11
N ALA A 212 19.77 5.81 -8.32
CA ALA A 212 20.80 5.07 -7.59
C ALA A 212 20.23 4.11 -6.55
N ALA A 213 19.24 4.56 -5.78
CA ALA A 213 18.58 3.77 -4.75
C ALA A 213 17.78 2.61 -5.36
N LEU A 214 16.88 2.92 -6.30
CA LEU A 214 15.88 1.96 -6.78
C LEU A 214 16.35 1.13 -7.98
N GLY A 215 17.48 1.45 -8.60
CA GLY A 215 18.00 0.76 -9.79
C GLY A 215 17.05 0.84 -10.99
N LEU A 216 16.25 1.90 -11.06
CA LEU A 216 15.22 2.10 -12.07
C LEU A 216 15.81 2.65 -13.38
N PRO A 217 15.41 2.14 -14.57
CA PRO A 217 15.74 2.80 -15.83
C PRO A 217 15.24 4.25 -15.85
N PRO A 218 16.03 5.23 -16.33
CA PRO A 218 15.66 6.65 -16.30
C PRO A 218 14.29 6.97 -16.94
N SER A 219 13.97 6.31 -18.05
CA SER A 219 12.69 6.49 -18.75
C SER A 219 11.50 6.05 -17.90
N LEU A 220 11.64 4.96 -17.16
CA LEU A 220 10.61 4.46 -16.26
C LEU A 220 10.46 5.36 -15.04
N LEU A 221 11.57 5.78 -14.42
CA LEU A 221 11.56 6.72 -13.30
C LEU A 221 10.90 8.04 -13.69
N SER A 222 11.27 8.62 -14.83
CA SER A 222 10.67 9.84 -15.36
C SER A 222 9.16 9.70 -15.55
N GLY A 223 8.70 8.61 -16.19
CA GLY A 223 7.28 8.33 -16.36
C GLY A 223 6.51 8.22 -15.03
N ARG A 224 7.10 7.58 -14.02
CA ARG A 224 6.48 7.46 -12.68
C ARG A 224 6.43 8.80 -11.95
N LEU A 225 7.51 9.58 -11.99
CA LEU A 225 7.53 10.92 -11.39
C LEU A 225 6.51 11.84 -12.06
N SER A 226 6.37 11.78 -13.40
CA SER A 226 5.33 12.54 -14.12
C SER A 226 3.93 12.14 -13.65
N THR A 227 3.64 10.83 -13.59
CA THR A 227 2.34 10.33 -13.12
C THR A 227 2.06 10.83 -11.69
N LEU A 228 2.99 10.67 -10.75
CA LEU A 228 2.78 11.11 -9.37
C LEU A 228 2.58 12.64 -9.27
N ARG A 229 3.22 13.41 -10.15
CA ARG A 229 3.05 14.87 -10.21
C ARG A 229 1.70 15.27 -10.79
N GLU A 230 1.27 14.61 -11.87
CA GLU A 230 -0.06 14.80 -12.47
C GLU A 230 -1.19 14.52 -11.46
N HIS A 231 -1.02 13.53 -10.59
CA HIS A 231 -1.97 13.20 -9.52
C HIS A 231 -1.78 14.02 -8.23
N GLY A 232 -0.88 15.02 -8.23
CA GLY A 232 -0.63 15.92 -7.10
C GLY A 232 -0.01 15.25 -5.88
N ILE A 233 0.64 14.11 -6.05
CA ILE A 233 1.30 13.34 -4.97
C ILE A 233 2.68 13.91 -4.66
N ILE A 234 3.41 14.31 -5.71
CA ILE A 234 4.70 14.99 -5.60
C ILE A 234 4.65 16.29 -6.39
N GLU A 235 5.50 17.24 -6.01
CA GLU A 235 5.77 18.45 -6.78
C GLU A 235 7.25 18.51 -7.13
N GLN A 236 7.55 19.11 -8.29
CA GLN A 236 8.93 19.38 -8.69
C GLN A 236 9.26 20.82 -8.31
N VAL A 237 10.18 21.00 -7.36
CA VAL A 237 10.68 22.30 -6.93
C VAL A 237 12.00 22.54 -7.65
N THR A 238 12.02 23.52 -8.55
CA THR A 238 13.25 24.05 -9.15
C THR A 238 13.75 25.19 -8.29
N GLY A 239 15.06 25.23 -8.04
CA GLY A 239 15.64 26.36 -7.34
C GLY A 239 15.68 27.63 -8.19
N GLU A 240 16.05 28.75 -7.57
CA GLU A 240 16.05 30.09 -8.16
C GLU A 240 17.18 30.27 -9.21
N SER A 241 18.20 29.41 -9.17
CA SER A 241 19.31 29.43 -10.13
C SER A 241 19.38 28.15 -10.97
N ALA A 242 19.94 28.26 -12.18
CA ALA A 242 20.22 27.11 -13.04
C ALA A 242 21.18 26.08 -12.41
N ALA A 243 21.90 26.46 -11.35
CA ALA A 243 22.78 25.56 -10.58
C ALA A 243 22.01 24.75 -9.52
N GLU A 244 20.84 25.22 -9.08
CA GLU A 244 19.99 24.51 -8.14
C GLU A 244 19.20 23.43 -8.88
N ARG A 245 19.64 22.18 -8.70
CA ARG A 245 19.02 21.01 -9.32
C ARG A 245 17.59 20.84 -8.81
N SER A 246 16.69 20.45 -9.70
CA SER A 246 15.30 20.17 -9.32
C SER A 246 15.19 19.08 -8.27
N GLU A 247 14.34 19.30 -7.27
CA GLU A 247 13.95 18.33 -6.26
C GLU A 247 12.49 17.89 -6.48
N TYR A 248 12.20 16.65 -6.12
CA TYR A 248 10.86 16.10 -6.05
C TYR A 248 10.44 16.00 -4.58
N ARG A 249 9.44 16.78 -4.18
CA ARG A 249 8.93 16.84 -2.80
C ARG A 249 7.54 16.24 -2.74
N LEU A 250 7.23 15.55 -1.64
CA LEU A 250 5.86 15.08 -1.40
C LEU A 250 4.99 16.28 -1.06
N THR A 251 3.82 16.37 -1.69
CA THR A 251 2.79 17.35 -1.33
C THR A 251 2.11 16.93 -0.02
N ALA A 252 1.17 17.74 0.49
CA ALA A 252 0.34 17.34 1.63
C ALA A 252 -0.44 16.05 1.33
N LYS A 253 -0.95 15.90 0.10
CA LYS A 253 -1.63 14.68 -0.39
C LYS A 253 -0.70 13.46 -0.39
N GLY A 254 0.54 13.62 -0.86
CA GLY A 254 1.53 12.54 -0.84
C GLY A 254 1.98 12.16 0.57
N LEU A 255 2.16 13.13 1.46
CA LEU A 255 2.49 12.87 2.87
C LEU A 255 1.35 12.16 3.62
N ALA A 256 0.10 12.51 3.32
CA ALA A 256 -1.08 11.88 3.92
C ALA A 256 -1.21 10.38 3.58
N PHE A 257 -0.46 9.89 2.60
CA PHE A 257 -0.40 8.47 2.23
C PHE A 257 0.51 7.65 3.16
N PHE A 258 1.27 8.31 4.03
CA PHE A 258 2.18 7.66 4.98
C PHE A 258 1.56 6.50 5.79
N PRO A 259 0.31 6.59 6.31
CA PRO A 259 -0.33 5.47 7.01
C PRO A 259 -0.40 4.18 6.20
N VAL A 260 -0.66 4.26 4.90
CA VAL A 260 -0.67 3.09 4.01
C VAL A 260 0.72 2.45 4.01
N ILE A 261 1.77 3.25 3.80
CA ILE A 261 3.15 2.77 3.72
C ILE A 261 3.60 2.15 5.05
N ALA A 262 3.28 2.80 6.17
CA ALA A 262 3.59 2.31 7.51
C ALA A 262 2.88 0.97 7.81
N MET A 263 1.59 0.84 7.46
CA MET A 263 0.86 -0.42 7.62
C MET A 263 1.43 -1.53 6.74
N THR A 264 1.81 -1.21 5.50
CA THR A 264 2.44 -2.17 4.60
C THR A 264 3.80 -2.63 5.10
N ILE A 265 4.65 -1.72 5.60
CA ILE A 265 5.94 -2.08 6.22
C ILE A 265 5.71 -3.04 7.39
N GLY A 266 4.84 -2.66 8.34
CA GLY A 266 4.56 -3.50 9.52
C GLY A 266 3.98 -4.87 9.17
N TRP A 267 3.10 -4.94 8.17
CA TRP A 267 2.57 -6.21 7.65
C TRP A 267 3.66 -7.05 6.97
N SER A 268 4.49 -6.43 6.13
CA SER A 268 5.56 -7.10 5.39
C SER A 268 6.59 -7.71 6.34
N GLU A 269 7.06 -6.95 7.32
CA GLU A 269 8.01 -7.41 8.34
C GLU A 269 7.43 -8.56 9.17
N ARG A 270 6.12 -8.52 9.47
CA ARG A 270 5.46 -9.56 10.26
C ARG A 270 5.34 -10.89 9.52
N TRP A 271 5.01 -10.87 8.22
CA TRP A 271 4.66 -12.07 7.46
C TRP A 271 5.76 -12.56 6.52
N PHE A 272 6.72 -11.69 6.20
CA PHE A 272 7.85 -11.96 5.32
C PHE A 272 9.19 -11.60 5.95
N GLY A 273 9.25 -11.35 7.26
CA GLY A 273 10.50 -11.14 7.98
C GLY A 273 11.44 -12.35 7.89
N SER A 274 12.72 -12.12 8.16
CA SER A 274 13.71 -13.18 8.35
C SER A 274 14.20 -13.20 9.79
N ASP A 275 14.81 -14.32 10.19
CA ASP A 275 15.41 -14.47 11.52
C ASP A 275 16.65 -13.55 11.72
N GLU A 276 17.23 -13.03 10.64
CA GLU A 276 18.35 -12.07 10.66
C GLU A 276 17.91 -10.68 11.16
N GLY A 277 16.60 -10.40 11.16
CA GLY A 277 16.04 -9.15 11.65
C GLY A 277 15.32 -8.33 10.57
N PRO A 278 14.73 -7.18 10.96
CA PRO A 278 13.88 -6.40 10.07
C PRO A 278 14.67 -5.69 8.98
N ALA A 279 13.98 -5.33 7.90
CA ALA A 279 14.56 -4.48 6.87
C ALA A 279 14.65 -3.03 7.34
N LEU A 280 13.62 -2.55 8.06
CA LEU A 280 13.60 -1.21 8.65
C LEU A 280 13.44 -1.26 10.17
N ILE A 281 14.23 -0.43 10.86
CA ILE A 281 14.07 -0.13 12.28
C ILE A 281 13.51 1.28 12.38
N GLN A 282 12.28 1.38 12.86
CA GLN A 282 11.62 2.65 13.11
C GLN A 282 11.46 2.85 14.62
N THR A 283 11.88 4.00 15.11
CA THR A 283 11.73 4.41 16.51
C THR A 283 10.82 5.63 16.55
N HIS A 284 9.77 5.58 17.38
CA HIS A 284 8.90 6.73 17.55
C HIS A 284 9.58 7.75 18.47
N ARG A 285 9.83 8.96 17.95
CA ARG A 285 10.57 10.02 18.66
C ARG A 285 9.96 10.38 20.00
N ALA A 286 8.63 10.40 20.10
CA ALA A 286 7.97 10.89 21.31
C ALA A 286 8.05 9.91 22.48
N CYS A 287 8.10 8.60 22.24
CA CYS A 287 8.19 7.59 23.32
C CYS A 287 9.52 6.84 23.35
N GLY A 288 10.37 6.96 22.32
CA GLY A 288 11.64 6.24 22.21
C GLY A 288 11.52 4.74 21.95
N ALA A 289 10.30 4.19 21.87
CA ALA A 289 10.07 2.78 21.61
C ALA A 289 10.13 2.46 20.11
N ARG A 290 10.40 1.19 19.80
CA ARG A 290 10.27 0.67 18.44
C ARG A 290 8.83 0.89 17.97
N PHE A 291 8.68 1.56 16.84
CA PHE A 291 7.39 1.91 16.30
C PHE A 291 6.67 0.66 15.79
N ALA A 292 5.48 0.44 16.32
CA ALA A 292 4.48 -0.45 15.76
C ALA A 292 3.19 0.38 15.59
N GLY A 293 2.71 0.48 14.35
CA GLY A 293 1.53 1.26 14.05
C GLY A 293 0.22 0.52 14.34
N GLU A 294 -0.81 1.28 14.69
CA GLU A 294 -2.21 0.83 14.78
C GLU A 294 -3.13 1.95 14.26
N LEU A 295 -4.18 1.57 13.54
CA LEU A 295 -5.20 2.53 13.12
C LEU A 295 -6.25 2.68 14.22
N THR A 296 -6.60 3.91 14.55
CA THR A 296 -7.60 4.25 15.56
C THR A 296 -8.67 5.16 14.99
N CYS A 297 -9.83 5.18 15.65
CA CYS A 297 -10.93 6.07 15.32
C CYS A 297 -10.58 7.51 15.73
N ASP A 298 -10.68 8.46 14.81
CA ASP A 298 -10.52 9.90 15.10
C ASP A 298 -11.57 10.46 16.07
N GLN A 299 -12.69 9.76 16.27
CA GLN A 299 -13.79 10.22 17.12
C GLN A 299 -13.67 9.73 18.57
N CYS A 300 -13.33 8.46 18.79
CA CYS A 300 -13.26 7.86 20.14
C CYS A 300 -11.87 7.36 20.55
N GLY A 301 -10.89 7.37 19.64
CA GLY A 301 -9.52 6.89 19.91
C GLY A 301 -9.36 5.37 20.00
N GLU A 302 -10.45 4.59 19.89
CA GLU A 302 -10.37 3.13 19.95
C GLU A 302 -9.72 2.53 18.68
N PRO A 303 -9.01 1.40 18.81
CA PRO A 303 -8.45 0.68 17.66
C PRO A 303 -9.52 0.26 16.65
N LEU A 304 -9.29 0.62 15.39
CA LEU A 304 -10.08 0.16 14.27
C LEU A 304 -9.65 -1.28 13.92
N ARG A 305 -10.60 -2.21 13.93
CA ARG A 305 -10.42 -3.63 13.59
C ARG A 305 -11.35 -4.01 12.45
N GLY A 306 -11.03 -5.12 11.77
CA GLY A 306 -11.82 -5.69 10.67
C GLY A 306 -13.34 -5.66 10.87
N THR A 307 -13.78 -6.01 12.07
CA THR A 307 -15.18 -6.13 12.46
C THR A 307 -15.76 -4.88 13.13
N SER A 308 -14.99 -3.80 13.29
CA SER A 308 -15.46 -2.57 13.95
C SER A 308 -15.78 -1.44 12.98
N ILE A 309 -15.62 -1.63 11.66
CA ILE A 309 -16.07 -0.66 10.65
C ILE A 309 -17.25 -1.24 9.89
N ASP A 310 -18.34 -0.48 9.84
CA ASP A 310 -19.50 -0.80 9.01
C ASP A 310 -19.18 -0.47 7.55
N LEU A 311 -19.14 -1.53 6.75
CA LEU A 311 -18.85 -1.50 5.33
C LEU A 311 -20.10 -1.64 4.47
N SER A 312 -21.30 -1.79 5.07
CA SER A 312 -22.57 -1.99 4.36
C SER A 312 -22.93 -0.83 3.41
N ALA A 313 -22.45 0.37 3.69
CA ALA A 313 -22.58 1.53 2.81
C ALA A 313 -21.92 1.32 1.43
N LEU A 314 -20.99 0.36 1.30
CA LEU A 314 -20.39 -0.04 0.02
C LEU A 314 -21.31 -0.93 -0.82
N ASP A 315 -22.28 -1.62 -0.20
CA ASP A 315 -23.17 -2.58 -0.86
C ASP A 315 -24.51 -1.92 -1.28
N SER A 316 -24.85 -0.76 -0.72
CA SER A 316 -26.15 -0.08 -0.92
C SER A 316 -26.34 0.67 -2.24
N THR A 317 -25.36 0.69 -3.15
CA THR A 317 -25.56 1.17 -4.53
C THR A 317 -25.79 -0.03 -5.44
N SER A 318 -27.05 -0.47 -5.49
CA SER A 318 -27.61 -1.32 -6.55
C SER A 318 -27.76 -0.56 -7.86
#